data_AF-K1TUP0-F1
#
_entry.id   AF-K1TUP0-F1
#
_cell.length_a   1.000
_cell.length_b   1.000
_cell.length_c   1.000
_cell.angle_alpha   90.00
_cell.angle_beta   90.00
_cell.angle_gamma   90.00
#
_symmetry.space_group_name_H-M   'P 1'
#
loop_
_entity.id
_entity.type
_entity.pdbx_description
1 polymer ?
#
loop_
_entity_poly.entity_id
_entity_poly.type
_entity_poly.pdbx_seq_one_letter_code
_entity_poly.pdbx_strand_id
1 'polypeptide(L)'
;SALYHASLLEKFDFNDIVLSMKSSTVSTMIKAYELAAERCDYPLHLGVTEAGTERMGIIKSSAGIGALLLHGIGDTIRVSLTADPVKEVYAAHDILKALDIEKDGVQFVSCPTCGRTRIDLVKIANEVEDKLRNCKKNIKVAVMGCVVNGPGEAREADIGIAGGDGCGLV
;
A
#
# COMPACT_ATOMS: atom_id res chain seq x y z
N SER A 1 13.78 12.77 -22.65
CA SER A 1 12.78 12.07 -23.48
C SER A 1 11.37 12.56 -23.15
N ALA A 2 10.81 12.25 -21.96
CA ALA A 2 9.43 12.64 -21.59
C ALA A 2 9.11 14.14 -21.78
N LEU A 3 9.88 15.03 -21.15
CA LEU A 3 9.68 16.50 -21.29
C LEU A 3 9.87 17.02 -22.72
N TYR A 4 10.74 16.38 -23.50
CA TYR A 4 10.90 16.73 -24.91
C TYR A 4 9.61 16.42 -25.69
N HIS A 5 9.02 15.24 -25.48
CA HIS A 5 7.75 14.90 -26.12
C HIS A 5 6.59 15.79 -25.64
N ALA A 6 6.54 16.14 -24.34
CA ALA A 6 5.56 17.10 -23.84
C ALA A 6 5.66 18.45 -24.58
N SER A 7 6.89 18.99 -24.72
CA SER A 7 7.11 20.24 -25.47
C SER A 7 6.78 20.17 -26.97
N LEU A 8 6.67 18.97 -27.55
CA LEU A 8 6.18 18.83 -28.93
C LEU A 8 4.65 18.97 -28.99
N LEU A 9 3.93 18.50 -27.97
CA LEU A 9 2.48 18.63 -27.86
C LEU A 9 2.08 20.08 -27.55
N GLU A 10 2.83 20.74 -26.67
CA GLU A 10 2.64 22.17 -26.34
C GLU A 10 2.73 23.09 -27.57
N LYS A 11 3.55 22.74 -28.57
CA LYS A 11 3.64 23.50 -29.85
C LYS A 11 2.35 23.49 -30.67
N PHE A 12 1.43 22.59 -30.34
CA PHE A 12 0.11 22.49 -30.96
C PHE A 12 -1.00 22.78 -29.93
N ASP A 13 -0.69 23.57 -28.88
CA ASP A 13 -1.61 24.01 -27.83
C ASP A 13 -2.30 22.87 -27.06
N PHE A 14 -1.69 21.68 -27.05
CA PHE A 14 -2.21 20.53 -26.33
C PHE A 14 -1.52 20.39 -24.96
N ASN A 15 -2.28 20.56 -23.87
CA ASN A 15 -1.78 20.54 -22.50
C ASN A 15 -2.39 19.43 -21.62
N ASP A 16 -3.34 18.65 -22.16
CA ASP A 16 -3.98 17.52 -21.44
C ASP A 16 -3.05 16.30 -21.42
N ILE A 17 -1.95 16.42 -20.67
CA ILE A 17 -0.82 15.50 -20.69
C ILE A 17 -0.64 14.87 -19.30
N VAL A 18 -0.43 13.55 -19.28
CA VAL A 18 0.02 12.80 -18.10
C VAL A 18 1.35 12.15 -18.44
N LEU A 19 2.34 12.26 -17.55
CA LEU A 19 3.67 11.70 -17.77
C LEU A 19 3.89 10.42 -16.96
N SER A 20 4.64 9.49 -17.54
CA SER A 20 5.08 8.28 -16.85
C SER A 20 6.50 7.92 -17.27
N MET A 21 7.33 7.61 -16.28
CA MET A 21 8.76 7.34 -16.43
C MET A 21 9.09 6.06 -15.66
N LYS A 22 8.61 4.92 -16.17
CA LYS A 22 8.75 3.62 -15.51
C LYS A 22 10.15 3.04 -15.69
N SER A 23 10.63 2.37 -14.66
CA SER A 23 11.86 1.58 -14.69
C SER A 23 11.65 0.28 -13.89
N SER A 24 12.39 -0.77 -14.22
CA SER A 24 12.42 -2.03 -13.47
C SER A 24 13.32 -1.98 -12.23
N THR A 25 14.15 -0.93 -12.15
CA THR A 25 15.00 -0.60 -11.01
C THR A 25 14.35 0.51 -10.19
N VAL A 26 14.02 0.21 -8.93
CA VAL A 26 13.30 1.12 -8.03
C VAL A 26 14.03 2.45 -7.84
N SER A 27 15.34 2.44 -7.60
CA SER A 27 16.12 3.68 -7.39
C SER A 27 16.18 4.56 -8.63
N THR A 28 16.24 3.96 -9.83
CA THR A 28 16.19 4.70 -11.10
C THR A 28 14.82 5.33 -11.31
N MET A 29 13.75 4.58 -11.03
CA MET A 29 12.38 5.10 -11.11
C MET A 29 12.21 6.32 -10.20
N ILE A 30 12.58 6.22 -8.92
CA ILE A 30 12.42 7.30 -7.94
C ILE A 30 13.12 8.58 -8.44
N LYS A 31 14.41 8.50 -8.78
CA LYS A 31 15.19 9.65 -9.29
C LYS A 31 14.58 10.27 -10.54
N ALA A 32 14.01 9.45 -11.41
CA ALA A 32 13.38 9.93 -12.63
C ALA A 32 12.13 10.76 -12.29
N TYR A 33 11.25 10.25 -11.42
CA TYR A 33 10.03 10.98 -11.02
C TYR A 33 10.33 12.23 -10.18
N GLU A 34 11.32 12.18 -9.28
CA GLU A 34 11.77 13.38 -8.54
C GLU A 34 12.24 14.48 -9.52
N LEU A 35 13.06 14.12 -10.50
CA LEU A 35 13.50 15.07 -11.53
C LEU A 35 12.34 15.58 -12.41
N ALA A 36 11.31 14.78 -12.64
CA ALA A 36 10.13 15.21 -13.37
C ALA A 36 9.31 16.22 -12.57
N ALA A 37 9.04 15.91 -11.29
CA ALA A 37 8.31 16.79 -10.37
C ALA A 37 9.01 18.14 -10.15
N GLU A 38 10.35 18.17 -10.19
CA GLU A 38 11.12 19.42 -10.13
C GLU A 38 11.03 20.27 -11.41
N ARG A 39 10.66 19.68 -12.55
CA ARG A 39 10.77 20.31 -13.87
C ARG A 39 9.44 20.61 -14.54
N CYS A 40 8.34 20.02 -14.11
CA CYS A 40 7.02 20.27 -14.66
C CYS A 40 5.91 19.93 -13.65
N ASP A 41 4.75 20.53 -13.87
CA ASP A 41 3.55 20.34 -13.04
C ASP A 41 2.53 19.37 -13.67
N TYR A 42 2.93 18.61 -14.70
CA TYR A 42 2.06 17.60 -15.31
C TYR A 42 1.77 16.46 -14.32
N PRO A 43 0.53 15.95 -14.28
CA PRO A 43 0.22 14.77 -13.48
C PRO A 43 1.13 13.58 -13.81
N LEU A 44 1.56 12.87 -12.78
CA LEU A 44 2.52 11.77 -12.85
C LEU A 44 1.83 10.43 -12.58
N HIS A 45 1.85 9.56 -13.58
CA HIS A 45 1.39 8.17 -13.45
C HIS A 45 2.53 7.26 -13.02
N LEU A 46 2.53 6.90 -11.74
CA LEU A 46 3.57 6.06 -11.14
C LEU A 46 3.39 4.58 -11.46
N GLY A 47 4.50 3.88 -11.57
CA GLY A 47 4.51 2.42 -11.58
C GLY A 47 5.90 1.87 -11.85
N VAL A 48 6.22 0.77 -11.18
CA VAL A 48 7.38 -0.06 -11.50
C VAL A 48 6.99 -0.95 -12.68
N THR A 49 7.85 -1.06 -13.70
CA THR A 49 7.65 -2.03 -14.80
C THR A 49 8.48 -3.27 -14.54
N GLU A 50 8.08 -4.42 -15.09
CA GLU A 50 8.82 -5.69 -14.96
C GLU A 50 9.16 -6.02 -13.49
N ALA A 51 8.20 -5.80 -12.58
CA ALA A 51 8.45 -5.94 -11.14
C ALA A 51 8.65 -7.41 -10.71
N GLY A 52 8.20 -8.35 -11.54
CA GLY A 52 8.39 -9.79 -11.38
C GLY A 52 7.12 -10.52 -10.92
N THR A 53 7.31 -11.69 -10.31
CA THR A 53 6.22 -12.47 -9.69
C THR A 53 5.50 -11.67 -8.60
N GLU A 54 4.28 -12.06 -8.25
CA GLU A 54 3.43 -11.38 -7.25
C GLU A 54 4.21 -10.91 -6.01
N ARG A 55 4.94 -11.81 -5.33
CA ARG A 55 5.71 -11.45 -4.12
C ARG A 55 6.73 -10.35 -4.36
N MET A 56 7.60 -10.51 -5.36
CA MET A 56 8.68 -9.53 -5.59
C MET A 56 8.14 -8.26 -6.23
N GLY A 57 7.11 -8.38 -7.06
CA GLY A 57 6.44 -7.28 -7.72
C GLY A 57 5.74 -6.37 -6.72
N ILE A 58 5.07 -6.93 -5.71
CA ILE A 58 4.50 -6.16 -4.58
C ILE A 58 5.63 -5.42 -3.86
N ILE A 59 6.70 -6.12 -3.43
CA ILE A 59 7.81 -5.49 -2.68
C ILE A 59 8.43 -4.33 -3.46
N LYS A 60 8.77 -4.52 -4.74
CA LYS A 60 9.36 -3.47 -5.57
C LYS A 60 8.39 -2.30 -5.76
N SER A 61 7.12 -2.60 -6.03
CA SER A 61 6.10 -1.58 -6.27
C SER A 61 5.85 -0.76 -5.01
N SER A 62 5.67 -1.40 -3.85
CA SER A 62 5.52 -0.73 -2.56
C SER A 62 6.72 0.15 -2.23
N ALA A 63 7.95 -0.32 -2.48
CA ALA A 63 9.16 0.46 -2.23
C ALA A 63 9.28 1.68 -3.16
N GLY A 64 8.99 1.53 -4.46
CA GLY A 64 9.12 2.61 -5.43
C GLY A 64 7.96 3.61 -5.40
N ILE A 65 6.73 3.11 -5.47
CA ILE A 65 5.52 3.94 -5.45
C ILE A 65 5.39 4.60 -4.07
N GLY A 66 5.58 3.85 -2.99
CA GLY A 66 5.42 4.39 -1.64
C GLY A 66 6.42 5.49 -1.30
N ALA A 67 7.69 5.36 -1.74
CA ALA A 67 8.68 6.41 -1.55
C ALA A 67 8.27 7.74 -2.21
N LEU A 68 7.77 7.67 -3.46
CA LEU A 68 7.32 8.86 -4.20
C LEU A 68 6.06 9.48 -3.60
N LEU A 69 5.07 8.65 -3.26
CA LEU A 69 3.82 9.14 -2.66
C LEU A 69 4.05 9.81 -1.30
N LEU A 70 4.97 9.30 -0.47
CA LEU A 70 5.35 9.94 0.80
C LEU A 70 6.07 11.29 0.60
N HIS A 71 6.68 11.51 -0.56
CA HIS A 71 7.23 12.80 -0.97
C HIS A 71 6.20 13.71 -1.66
N GLY A 72 4.93 13.29 -1.74
CA GLY A 72 3.87 14.04 -2.41
C GLY A 72 3.97 14.00 -3.94
N ILE A 73 4.68 13.04 -4.51
CA ILE A 73 4.87 12.88 -5.96
C ILE A 73 3.97 11.74 -6.45
N GLY A 74 3.08 12.02 -7.40
CA GLY A 74 2.24 11.03 -8.08
C GLY A 74 0.74 11.29 -7.95
N ASP A 75 0.02 11.18 -9.06
CA ASP A 75 -1.41 11.49 -9.15
C ASP A 75 -2.26 10.24 -9.42
N THR A 76 -1.63 9.23 -10.00
CA THR A 76 -2.23 7.91 -10.25
C THR A 76 -1.15 6.85 -10.22
N ILE A 77 -1.51 5.63 -9.84
CA ILE A 77 -0.57 4.51 -9.71
C ILE A 77 -1.03 3.31 -10.52
N ARG A 78 -0.06 2.50 -10.95
CA ARG A 78 -0.28 1.13 -11.39
C ARG A 78 0.81 0.22 -10.84
N VAL A 79 0.39 -0.84 -10.15
CA VAL A 79 1.26 -1.97 -9.80
C VAL A 79 1.33 -2.91 -11.00
N SER A 80 2.52 -3.36 -11.38
CA SER A 80 2.68 -4.29 -12.52
C SER A 80 3.18 -5.64 -12.00
N LEU A 81 2.35 -6.69 -12.05
CA LEU A 81 2.65 -8.02 -11.54
C LEU A 81 2.60 -9.06 -12.66
N THR A 82 3.48 -10.07 -12.61
CA THR A 82 3.28 -11.30 -13.38
C THR A 82 2.26 -12.20 -12.67
N ALA A 83 1.00 -11.76 -12.64
CA ALA A 83 -0.13 -12.41 -11.97
C ALA A 83 -1.47 -11.98 -12.60
N ASP A 84 -2.60 -12.42 -12.02
CA ASP A 84 -3.93 -11.95 -12.41
C ASP A 84 -4.04 -10.42 -12.22
N PRO A 85 -4.58 -9.66 -13.20
CA PRO A 85 -4.70 -8.19 -13.10
C PRO A 85 -5.49 -7.71 -11.88
N VAL A 86 -6.44 -8.51 -11.37
CA VAL A 86 -7.18 -8.18 -10.14
C VAL A 86 -6.23 -8.08 -8.94
N LYS A 87 -5.14 -8.85 -8.92
CA LYS A 87 -4.10 -8.76 -7.89
C LYS A 87 -3.28 -7.47 -8.00
N GLU A 88 -3.10 -6.91 -9.20
CA GLU A 88 -2.50 -5.58 -9.36
C GLU A 88 -3.35 -4.51 -8.67
N VAL A 89 -4.68 -4.60 -8.82
CA VAL A 89 -5.65 -3.67 -8.20
C VAL A 89 -5.61 -3.78 -6.68
N TYR A 90 -5.67 -5.00 -6.13
CA TYR A 90 -5.56 -5.20 -4.67
C TYR A 90 -4.24 -4.64 -4.13
N ALA A 91 -3.11 -4.96 -4.76
CA ALA A 91 -1.82 -4.45 -4.34
C ALA A 91 -1.73 -2.91 -4.40
N ALA A 92 -2.37 -2.27 -5.38
CA ALA A 92 -2.43 -0.81 -5.46
C ALA A 92 -3.19 -0.20 -4.28
N HIS A 93 -4.38 -0.75 -3.96
CA HIS A 93 -5.16 -0.33 -2.79
C HIS A 93 -4.40 -0.60 -1.48
N ASP A 94 -3.73 -1.74 -1.35
CA ASP A 94 -2.94 -2.08 -0.15
C ASP A 94 -1.80 -1.09 0.06
N ILE A 95 -1.12 -0.65 -1.01
CA ILE A 95 -0.09 0.39 -0.93
C ILE A 95 -0.70 1.72 -0.47
N LEU A 96 -1.82 2.16 -1.05
CA LEU A 96 -2.47 3.42 -0.67
C LEU A 96 -2.97 3.40 0.78
N LYS A 97 -3.50 2.27 1.23
CA LYS A 97 -3.92 2.05 2.63
C LYS A 97 -2.75 2.05 3.60
N ALA A 98 -1.65 1.38 3.25
CA ALA A 98 -0.44 1.34 4.08
C ALA A 98 0.22 2.72 4.25
N LEU A 99 -0.06 3.67 3.36
CA LEU A 99 0.43 5.05 3.41
C LEU A 99 -0.59 6.04 3.98
N ASP A 100 -1.73 5.54 4.49
CA ASP A 100 -2.85 6.35 4.99
C ASP A 100 -3.46 7.33 3.97
N ILE A 101 -3.24 7.10 2.67
CA ILE A 101 -3.82 7.89 1.56
C ILE A 101 -5.25 7.44 1.30
N GLU A 102 -5.47 6.13 1.25
CA GLU A 102 -6.80 5.54 1.16
C GLU A 102 -7.22 5.02 2.54
N LYS A 103 -8.34 5.53 3.06
CA LYS A 103 -8.86 5.16 4.39
C LYS A 103 -10.16 4.37 4.34
N ASP A 104 -10.56 3.96 3.14
CA ASP A 104 -11.80 3.24 2.95
C ASP A 104 -11.66 1.75 3.27
N GLY A 105 -12.70 1.22 3.92
CA GLY A 105 -12.76 -0.15 4.38
C GLY A 105 -12.01 -0.40 5.69
N VAL A 106 -11.82 -1.68 5.99
CA VAL A 106 -11.24 -2.10 7.27
C VAL A 106 -9.72 -1.95 7.26
N GLN A 107 -9.19 -1.30 8.29
CA GLN A 107 -7.77 -1.33 8.62
C GLN A 107 -7.51 -2.45 9.62
N PHE A 108 -6.85 -3.51 9.19
CA PHE A 108 -6.55 -4.66 10.03
C PHE A 108 -5.16 -4.54 10.65
N VAL A 109 -5.05 -4.76 11.97
CA VAL A 109 -3.78 -4.77 12.70
C VAL A 109 -3.71 -6.01 13.57
N SER A 110 -2.55 -6.66 13.58
CA SER A 110 -2.27 -7.73 14.53
C SER A 110 -0.86 -7.59 15.10
N CYS A 111 -0.67 -8.03 16.35
CA CYS A 111 0.67 -8.06 16.91
C CYS A 111 1.47 -9.22 16.28
N PRO A 112 2.80 -9.11 16.22
CA PRO A 112 3.63 -10.30 15.99
C PRO A 112 3.41 -11.32 17.12
N THR A 113 3.57 -12.60 16.81
CA THR A 113 3.64 -13.62 17.85
C THR A 113 4.91 -13.45 18.68
N CYS A 114 4.84 -13.66 20.00
CA CYS A 114 5.99 -13.64 20.90
C CYS A 114 5.85 -14.73 21.98
N GLY A 115 6.82 -14.82 22.90
CA GLY A 115 6.77 -15.80 24.01
C GLY A 115 5.61 -15.64 24.99
N ARG A 116 4.80 -14.57 24.85
CA ARG A 116 3.59 -14.34 25.66
C ARG A 116 2.32 -14.84 24.98
N THR A 117 2.40 -15.19 23.69
CA THR A 117 1.26 -15.65 22.92
C THR A 117 0.87 -17.06 23.35
N ARG A 118 -0.38 -17.23 23.79
CA ARG A 118 -0.93 -18.53 24.26
C ARG A 118 -2.08 -19.06 23.41
N ILE A 119 -2.34 -18.40 22.29
CA ILE A 119 -3.37 -18.75 21.32
C ILE A 119 -2.73 -18.94 19.95
N ASP A 120 -3.43 -19.60 19.04
CA ASP A 120 -3.04 -19.63 17.63
C ASP A 120 -3.39 -18.30 16.95
N LEU A 121 -2.61 -17.26 17.27
CA LEU A 121 -2.83 -15.90 16.80
C LEU A 121 -2.78 -15.83 15.27
N VAL A 122 -1.84 -16.55 14.64
CA VAL A 122 -1.66 -16.50 13.19
C VAL A 122 -2.91 -17.01 12.49
N LYS A 123 -3.48 -18.14 12.94
CA LYS A 123 -4.72 -18.65 12.39
C LYS A 123 -5.88 -17.68 12.60
N ILE A 124 -6.06 -17.18 13.83
CA ILE A 124 -7.16 -16.27 14.16
C ILE A 124 -7.06 -14.97 13.36
N ALA A 125 -5.86 -14.39 13.24
CA ALA A 125 -5.64 -13.16 12.49
C ALA A 125 -6.01 -13.33 11.01
N ASN A 126 -5.54 -14.40 10.35
CA ASN A 126 -5.89 -14.70 8.96
C ASN A 126 -7.39 -14.92 8.78
N GLU A 127 -8.04 -15.66 9.69
CA GLU A 127 -9.49 -15.88 9.63
C GLU A 127 -10.29 -14.59 9.78
N VAL A 128 -9.85 -13.69 10.65
CA VAL A 128 -10.49 -12.39 10.85
C VAL A 128 -10.28 -11.50 9.63
N GLU A 129 -9.05 -11.42 9.10
CA GLU A 129 -8.74 -10.65 7.89
C GLU A 129 -9.55 -11.13 6.68
N ASP A 130 -9.64 -12.44 6.44
CA ASP A 130 -10.44 -13.01 5.36
C ASP A 130 -11.94 -12.72 5.52
N LYS A 131 -12.49 -12.79 6.74
CA LYS A 131 -13.89 -12.45 7.02
C LYS A 131 -14.18 -10.96 6.81
N LEU A 132 -13.19 -10.10 7.01
CA LEU A 132 -13.33 -8.65 6.87
C LEU A 132 -13.06 -8.15 5.45
N ARG A 133 -12.59 -9.00 4.53
CA ARG A 133 -12.17 -8.62 3.17
C ARG A 133 -13.23 -7.85 2.37
N ASN A 134 -14.52 -8.11 2.60
CA ASN A 134 -15.65 -7.42 1.94
C ASN A 134 -16.34 -6.35 2.82
N CYS A 135 -15.81 -6.08 4.01
CA CYS A 135 -16.38 -5.09 4.91
C CYS A 135 -16.07 -3.67 4.42
N LYS A 136 -17.12 -2.88 4.17
CA LYS A 136 -17.01 -1.50 3.68
C LYS A 136 -17.03 -0.45 4.80
N LYS A 137 -16.99 -0.88 6.07
CA LYS A 137 -16.94 0.05 7.20
C LYS A 137 -15.52 0.59 7.32
N ASN A 138 -15.40 1.90 7.50
CA ASN A 138 -14.14 2.57 7.78
C ASN A 138 -13.84 2.43 9.28
N ILE A 139 -13.36 1.25 9.66
CA ILE A 139 -13.03 0.90 11.04
C ILE A 139 -11.67 0.22 11.10
N LYS A 140 -10.95 0.43 12.20
CA LYS A 140 -9.72 -0.27 12.54
C LYS A 140 -10.02 -1.44 13.46
N VAL A 141 -9.56 -2.63 13.07
CA VAL A 141 -9.76 -3.88 13.80
C VAL A 141 -8.41 -4.44 14.24
N ALA A 142 -8.27 -4.68 15.54
CA ALA A 142 -7.06 -5.17 16.17
C ALA A 142 -7.23 -6.60 16.73
N VAL A 143 -6.32 -7.51 16.39
CA VAL A 143 -6.27 -8.88 16.93
C VAL A 143 -4.92 -9.14 17.58
N MET A 144 -4.91 -9.31 18.90
CA MET A 144 -3.70 -9.37 19.71
C MET A 144 -3.54 -10.74 20.40
N GLY A 145 -2.30 -11.21 20.50
CA GLY A 145 -1.98 -12.56 20.97
C GLY A 145 -1.82 -12.74 22.48
N CYS A 146 -1.82 -11.65 23.25
CA CYS A 146 -1.69 -11.74 24.70
C CYS A 146 -2.52 -10.67 25.42
N VAL A 147 -3.04 -11.00 26.60
CA VAL A 147 -3.78 -10.06 27.47
C VAL A 147 -2.89 -9.02 28.16
N VAL A 148 -1.57 -9.13 28.06
CA VAL A 148 -0.65 -8.25 28.79
C VAL A 148 -0.44 -6.92 28.05
N ASN A 149 0.07 -6.99 26.82
CA ASN A 149 0.26 -5.79 25.99
C ASN A 149 -0.89 -5.58 25.00
N GLY A 150 -1.65 -6.64 24.67
CA GLY A 150 -2.70 -6.60 23.67
C GLY A 150 -3.75 -5.50 23.89
N PRO A 151 -4.27 -5.28 25.11
CA PRO A 151 -5.20 -4.17 25.36
C PRO A 151 -4.60 -2.79 25.07
N GLY A 152 -3.30 -2.60 25.34
CA GLY A 152 -2.60 -1.36 25.03
C GLY A 152 -2.35 -1.18 23.53
N GLU A 153 -1.93 -2.25 22.85
CA GLU A 153 -1.68 -2.27 21.40
C GLU A 153 -2.99 -2.11 20.59
N ALA A 154 -4.11 -2.57 21.12
CA ALA A 154 -5.44 -2.46 20.50
C ALA A 154 -6.19 -1.16 20.85
N ARG A 155 -5.64 -0.31 21.73
CA ARG A 155 -6.32 0.89 22.24
C ARG A 155 -6.73 1.88 21.15
N GLU A 156 -5.92 1.97 20.11
CA GLU A 156 -6.12 2.87 18.97
C GLU A 156 -6.97 2.24 17.85
N ALA A 157 -7.61 1.09 18.10
CA ALA A 157 -8.53 0.44 17.17
C ALA A 157 -9.99 0.70 17.58
N ASP A 158 -10.89 0.78 16.61
CA ASP A 158 -12.33 0.89 16.87
C ASP A 158 -12.87 -0.39 17.51
N ILE A 159 -12.31 -1.54 17.13
CA ILE A 159 -12.62 -2.85 17.71
C ILE A 159 -11.30 -3.60 17.96
N GLY A 160 -11.04 -3.98 19.20
CA GLY A 160 -9.87 -4.74 19.59
C GLY A 160 -10.24 -6.06 20.27
N ILE A 161 -9.45 -7.10 20.06
CA ILE A 161 -9.50 -8.30 20.90
C ILE A 161 -8.08 -8.72 21.29
N ALA A 162 -7.88 -9.03 22.57
CA ALA A 162 -6.65 -9.59 23.10
C ALA A 162 -6.92 -11.00 23.65
N GLY A 163 -6.35 -12.01 23.00
CA GLY A 163 -6.50 -13.41 23.39
C GLY A 163 -5.51 -13.84 24.47
N GLY A 164 -5.95 -14.75 25.34
CA GLY A 164 -5.15 -15.40 26.36
C GLY A 164 -5.53 -16.87 26.52
N ASP A 165 -4.92 -17.52 27.49
CA ASP A 165 -5.18 -18.93 27.80
C ASP A 165 -6.58 -19.11 28.37
N GLY A 166 -7.51 -19.60 27.54
CA GLY A 166 -8.92 -19.78 27.90
C GLY A 166 -9.70 -18.47 28.10
N CYS A 167 -9.16 -17.32 27.70
CA CYS A 167 -9.80 -16.02 27.87
C CYS A 167 -9.61 -15.09 26.67
N GLY A 168 -10.50 -14.11 26.54
CA GLY A 168 -10.39 -13.01 25.59
C GLY A 168 -10.86 -11.71 26.23
N LEU A 169 -10.13 -10.64 25.98
CA LEU A 169 -10.49 -9.28 26.37
C LEU A 169 -10.90 -8.51 25.12
N VAL A 170 -12.01 -7.78 25.19
CA VAL A 170 -12.51 -6.90 24.12
C VAL A 170 -12.43 -5.47 24.61
#